data_AF-A0A2G0CG18-F1
#
_entry.id   AF-A0A2G0CG18-F1
#
_cell.length_a   1.000
_cell.length_b   1.000
_cell.length_c   1.000
_cell.angle_alpha   90.00
_cell.angle_beta   90.00
_cell.angle_gamma   90.00
#
_symmetry.space_group_name_H-M   'P 1'
#
loop_
_entity.id
_entity.type
_entity.pdbx_description
1 polymer ?
#
loop_
_entity_poly.entity_id
_entity_poly.type
_entity_poly.pdbx_seq_one_letter_code
_entity_poly.pdbx_strand_id
1 'polypeptide(L)'
;MAKNAVKKKSRITVDVGLDENNMPIEMTWAASDNPAGNHPQDCKAMLLSLFDERTKETLKIDLWTKEMQVVEMDRMFYQTLRGLADTYFRATQNKELANQMQQFVYYFGQATGAIPKEE
;
A
#
# COMPACT_ATOMS: atom_id res chain seq x y z
N MET A 1 21.43 9.14 -26.17
CA MET A 1 20.81 7.95 -25.56
C MET A 1 19.42 7.78 -26.15
N ALA A 2 19.06 6.59 -26.62
CA ALA A 2 17.73 6.36 -27.20
C ALA A 2 16.67 6.58 -26.12
N LYS A 3 15.67 7.41 -26.42
CA LYS A 3 14.55 7.68 -25.51
C LYS A 3 13.75 6.38 -25.37
N ASN A 4 13.64 5.85 -24.16
CA ASN A 4 12.81 4.68 -23.91
C ASN A 4 11.37 4.97 -24.38
N ALA A 5 10.84 4.12 -25.26
CA ALA A 5 9.49 4.27 -25.79
C ALA A 5 8.51 3.48 -24.90
N VAL A 6 7.40 4.11 -24.52
CA VAL A 6 6.30 3.41 -23.82
C VAL A 6 5.71 2.36 -24.76
N LYS A 7 5.87 1.08 -24.43
CA LYS A 7 5.36 -0.04 -25.23
C LYS A 7 3.99 -0.54 -24.78
N LYS A 8 3.65 -0.32 -23.51
CA LYS A 8 2.39 -0.74 -22.91
C LYS A 8 1.94 0.31 -21.91
N LYS A 9 0.62 0.52 -21.79
CA LYS A 9 0.00 1.30 -20.74
C LYS A 9 -0.93 0.40 -19.96
N SER A 10 -0.80 0.44 -18.64
CA SER A 10 -1.74 -0.17 -17.71
C SER A 10 -2.54 0.94 -17.04
N ARG A 11 -3.84 0.72 -16.83
CA ARG A 11 -4.69 1.64 -16.07
C ARG A 11 -5.08 0.97 -14.77
N ILE A 12 -4.89 1.69 -13.67
CA ILE A 12 -5.42 1.34 -12.35
C ILE A 12 -6.53 2.35 -12.05
N THR A 13 -7.70 1.85 -11.67
CA THR A 13 -8.84 2.66 -11.24
C THR A 13 -9.18 2.29 -9.81
N VAL A 14 -9.47 3.29 -8.98
CA VAL A 14 -10.04 3.09 -7.66
C VAL A 14 -11.29 3.96 -7.57
N ASP A 15 -12.41 3.31 -7.28
CA ASP A 15 -13.69 3.97 -7.06
C ASP A 15 -13.97 3.99 -5.56
N VAL A 16 -14.30 5.19 -5.05
CA VAL A 16 -14.55 5.42 -3.62
C VAL A 16 -15.98 5.93 -3.46
N GLY A 17 -16.83 5.09 -2.85
CA GLY A 17 -18.18 5.43 -2.47
C GLY A 17 -18.20 6.15 -1.12
N LEU A 18 -18.77 7.35 -1.09
CA LEU A 18 -18.85 8.20 0.10
C LEU A 18 -20.30 8.28 0.61
N ASP A 19 -20.47 8.42 1.92
CA ASP A 19 -21.76 8.76 2.53
C ASP A 19 -22.06 10.28 2.48
N GLU A 20 -23.21 10.69 3.03
CA GLU A 20 -23.65 12.08 3.08
C GLU A 20 -22.67 13.03 3.81
N ASN A 21 -21.77 12.48 4.64
CA ASN A 21 -20.75 13.24 5.38
C ASN A 21 -19.36 13.12 4.72
N ASN A 22 -19.28 12.63 3.48
CA ASN A 22 -18.04 12.35 2.76
C ASN A 22 -17.15 11.28 3.41
N MET A 23 -17.72 10.36 4.21
CA MET A 23 -16.98 9.23 4.77
C MET A 23 -16.93 8.07 3.76
N PRO A 24 -15.76 7.48 3.47
CA PRO A 24 -15.68 6.27 2.66
C PRO A 24 -16.44 5.10 3.30
N ILE A 25 -17.39 4.55 2.55
CA ILE A 25 -18.18 3.37 2.96
C ILE A 25 -17.96 2.17 2.04
N GLU A 26 -17.59 2.41 0.78
CA GLU A 26 -17.33 1.38 -0.22
C GLU A 26 -16.08 1.76 -1.02
N MET A 27 -15.22 0.80 -1.31
CA MET A 27 -14.10 1.01 -2.24
C MET A 27 -13.90 -0.22 -3.12
N THR A 28 -13.70 0.03 -4.40
CA THR A 28 -13.33 -1.01 -5.36
C THR A 28 -12.12 -0.56 -6.16
N TRP A 29 -11.31 -1.52 -6.61
CA TRP A 29 -10.19 -1.23 -7.50
C TRP A 29 -10.16 -2.20 -8.67
N ALA A 30 -9.63 -1.74 -9.79
CA ALA A 30 -9.37 -2.58 -10.95
C ALA A 30 -8.05 -2.17 -11.61
N ALA A 31 -7.40 -3.13 -12.28
CA ALA A 31 -6.26 -2.85 -13.13
C ALA A 31 -6.42 -3.57 -14.47
N SER A 32 -6.13 -2.88 -15.57
CA SER A 32 -6.27 -3.43 -16.94
C SER A 32 -5.33 -4.60 -17.23
N ASP A 33 -4.30 -4.77 -16.39
CA ASP A 33 -3.31 -5.85 -16.45
C ASP A 33 -3.41 -6.80 -15.26
N ASN A 34 -4.52 -6.78 -14.51
CA ASN A 34 -4.72 -7.70 -13.40
C ASN A 34 -4.81 -9.15 -13.93
N PRO A 35 -3.90 -10.06 -13.52
CA PRO A 35 -3.96 -11.46 -13.95
C PRO A 35 -5.26 -12.18 -13.55
N ALA A 36 -5.92 -11.70 -12.49
CA ALA A 36 -7.19 -12.26 -12.01
C ALA A 36 -8.41 -11.77 -12.82
N GLY A 37 -8.23 -10.86 -13.78
CA GLY A 37 -9.28 -10.30 -14.63
C GLY A 37 -9.54 -8.81 -14.39
N ASN A 38 -10.29 -8.20 -15.30
CA ASN A 38 -10.53 -6.75 -15.33
C ASN A 38 -11.79 -6.29 -14.58
N HIS A 39 -12.38 -7.16 -13.75
CA HIS A 39 -13.54 -6.79 -12.95
C HIS A 39 -13.09 -6.01 -11.69
N PRO A 40 -13.87 -5.02 -11.22
CA PRO A 40 -13.61 -4.38 -9.94
C PRO A 40 -13.57 -5.38 -8.79
N GLN A 41 -12.65 -5.16 -7.85
CA GLN A 41 -12.47 -5.96 -6.65
C GLN A 41 -12.63 -5.08 -5.42
N ASP A 42 -13.39 -5.56 -4.44
CA ASP A 42 -13.63 -4.82 -3.21
C ASP A 42 -12.36 -4.70 -2.37
N CYS A 43 -12.17 -3.56 -1.73
CA CYS A 43 -11.16 -3.38 -0.71
C CYS A 43 -11.69 -2.51 0.44
N LYS A 44 -11.15 -2.73 1.64
CA LYS A 44 -11.48 -1.92 2.82
C LYS A 44 -10.53 -0.73 3.02
N ALA A 45 -9.35 -0.76 2.39
CA ALA A 45 -8.36 0.31 2.51
C ALA A 45 -7.39 0.37 1.33
N MET A 46 -6.86 1.56 1.10
CA MET A 46 -5.78 1.84 0.16
C MET A 46 -4.81 2.87 0.77
N LEU A 47 -3.51 2.68 0.50
CA LEU A 47 -2.48 3.67 0.78
C LEU A 47 -1.76 3.95 -0.55
N LEU A 48 -1.91 5.16 -1.09
CA LEU A 48 -1.28 5.58 -2.34
C LEU A 48 -0.26 6.65 -2.06
N SER A 49 1.01 6.38 -2.38
CA SER A 49 2.11 7.34 -2.30
C SER A 49 2.67 7.60 -3.70
N LEU A 50 2.71 8.87 -4.10
CA LEU A 50 3.23 9.31 -5.39
C LEU A 50 4.43 10.23 -5.15
N PHE A 51 5.59 9.87 -5.69
CA PHE A 51 6.77 10.74 -5.65
C PHE A 51 6.70 11.74 -6.80
N ASP A 52 6.46 13.01 -6.49
CA ASP A 52 6.29 14.05 -7.50
C ASP A 52 7.65 14.42 -8.11
N GLU A 53 7.74 14.37 -9.44
CA GLU A 53 8.99 14.59 -10.15
C GLU A 53 9.50 16.03 -10.00
N ARG A 54 8.60 17.01 -9.88
CA ARG A 54 8.96 18.43 -9.90
C ARG A 54 9.40 18.91 -8.52
N THR A 55 8.60 18.64 -7.51
CA THR A 55 8.79 19.11 -6.13
C THR A 55 9.71 18.20 -5.33
N LYS A 56 9.87 16.93 -5.76
CA LYS A 56 10.55 15.88 -5.00
C LYS A 56 9.88 15.56 -3.66
N GLU A 57 8.59 15.88 -3.55
CA GLU A 57 7.76 15.55 -2.39
C GLU A 57 6.99 14.25 -2.62
N THR A 58 6.50 13.66 -1.53
CA THR A 58 5.59 12.49 -1.59
C THR A 58 4.16 12.96 -1.36
N LEU A 59 3.32 12.87 -2.38
CA LEU A 59 1.87 13.07 -2.28
C LEU A 59 1.22 11.79 -1.78
N LYS A 60 0.25 11.91 -0.87
CA LYS A 60 -0.41 10.75 -0.26
C LYS A 60 -1.93 10.83 -0.34
N ILE A 61 -2.54 9.68 -0.59
CA ILE A 61 -3.98 9.44 -0.42
C ILE A 61 -4.10 8.14 0.39
N ASP A 62 -4.47 8.30 1.66
CA ASP A 62 -4.63 7.19 2.60
C ASP A 62 -6.11 7.12 2.98
N LEU A 63 -6.80 6.07 2.54
CA LEU A 63 -8.24 5.90 2.70
C LEU A 63 -8.57 4.51 3.27
N TRP A 64 -9.60 4.46 4.10
CA TRP A 64 -10.19 3.23 4.62
C TRP A 64 -11.69 3.38 4.79
N THR A 65 -12.42 2.28 4.67
CA THR A 65 -13.86 2.27 4.87
C THR A 65 -14.20 2.29 6.34
N LYS A 66 -15.39 2.83 6.66
CA LYS A 66 -15.93 2.87 8.03
C LYS A 66 -15.99 1.51 8.74
N GLU A 67 -16.15 0.43 7.99
CA GLU A 67 -16.25 -0.95 8.52
C GLU A 67 -14.90 -1.61 8.80
N MET A 68 -13.78 -0.96 8.45
CA MET A 68 -12.47 -1.53 8.70
C MET A 68 -12.19 -1.59 10.20
N GLN A 69 -11.99 -2.80 10.71
CA GLN A 69 -11.70 -3.03 12.12
C GLN A 69 -10.25 -2.69 12.44
N VAL A 70 -9.97 -2.32 13.70
CA VAL A 70 -8.61 -2.03 14.18
C VAL A 70 -7.66 -3.20 13.90
N VAL A 71 -8.09 -4.45 14.14
CA VAL A 71 -7.28 -5.64 13.86
C VAL A 71 -6.97 -5.82 12.37
N GLU A 72 -7.90 -5.44 11.48
CA GLU A 72 -7.66 -5.45 10.03
C GLU A 72 -6.66 -4.36 9.64
N MET A 73 -6.77 -3.18 10.26
CA MET A 73 -5.85 -2.05 10.06
C MET A 73 -4.43 -2.40 10.51
N ASP A 74 -4.28 -2.97 11.71
CA ASP A 74 -2.98 -3.43 12.23
C ASP A 74 -2.34 -4.44 11.28
N ARG A 75 -3.14 -5.40 10.78
CA ARG A 75 -2.68 -6.38 9.81
C ARG A 75 -2.27 -5.75 8.49
N MET A 76 -3.04 -4.78 7.97
CA MET A 76 -2.71 -4.05 6.74
C MET A 76 -1.38 -3.31 6.91
N PHE A 77 -1.24 -2.52 7.97
CA PHE A 77 -0.03 -1.75 8.24
C PHE A 77 1.20 -2.65 8.43
N TYR A 78 1.08 -3.76 9.14
CA TYR A 78 2.17 -4.73 9.27
C TYR A 78 2.63 -5.25 7.89
N GLN A 79 1.70 -5.68 7.03
CA GLN A 79 2.03 -6.19 5.70
C GLN A 79 2.62 -5.10 4.80
N THR A 80 2.05 -3.89 4.83
CA THR A 80 2.55 -2.75 4.06
C THR A 80 3.96 -2.36 4.49
N LEU A 81 4.20 -2.21 5.80
CA LEU A 81 5.52 -1.86 6.33
C LEU A 81 6.57 -2.91 5.94
N ARG A 82 6.23 -4.20 6.04
CA ARG A 82 7.10 -5.29 5.59
C ARG A 82 7.46 -5.16 4.11
N GLY A 83 6.47 -4.94 3.26
CA GLY A 83 6.66 -4.75 1.83
C GLY A 83 7.46 -3.49 1.49
N LEU A 84 7.32 -2.42 2.28
CA LEU A 84 8.10 -1.18 2.12
C LEU A 84 9.57 -1.37 2.47
N ALA A 85 9.88 -2.12 3.54
CA ALA A 85 11.26 -2.46 3.89
C ALA A 85 11.94 -3.26 2.76
N ASP A 86 11.24 -4.24 2.18
CA ASP A 86 11.74 -4.99 1.01
C ASP A 86 11.89 -4.12 -0.23
N THR A 87 10.95 -3.21 -0.47
CA THR A 87 11.00 -2.26 -1.60
C THR A 87 12.19 -1.32 -1.46
N TYR A 88 12.43 -0.79 -0.26
CA TYR A 88 13.57 0.07 0.03
C TYR A 88 14.90 -0.65 -0.21
N PHE A 89 15.02 -1.90 0.27
CA PHE A 89 16.21 -2.70 0.00
C PHE A 89 16.45 -2.89 -1.50
N ARG A 90 15.43 -3.30 -2.27
CA ARG A 90 15.58 -3.49 -3.72
C ARG A 90 15.98 -2.21 -4.43
N ALA A 91 15.41 -1.07 -4.03
CA ALA A 91 15.66 0.22 -4.68
C ALA A 91 17.04 0.81 -4.38
N THR A 92 17.59 0.57 -3.19
CA THR A 92 18.80 1.26 -2.70
C THR A 92 20.00 0.34 -2.45
N GLN A 93 19.77 -0.97 -2.34
CA GLN A 93 20.73 -1.97 -1.87
C GLN A 93 21.28 -1.69 -0.45
N ASN A 94 20.66 -0.78 0.32
CA ASN A 94 21.07 -0.47 1.68
C ASN A 94 20.56 -1.56 2.64
N LYS A 95 21.36 -2.62 2.78
CA LYS A 95 21.04 -3.78 3.62
C LYS A 95 20.87 -3.42 5.10
N GLU A 96 21.70 -2.52 5.61
CA GLU A 96 21.69 -2.16 7.03
C GLU A 96 20.38 -1.49 7.43
N LEU A 97 19.99 -0.42 6.72
CA LEU A 97 18.73 0.27 7.01
C LEU A 97 17.52 -0.60 6.71
N ALA A 98 17.55 -1.42 5.65
CA ALA A 98 16.48 -2.36 5.38
C ALA A 98 16.28 -3.38 6.52
N ASN A 99 17.37 -3.88 7.10
CA ASN A 99 17.30 -4.78 8.25
C ASN A 99 16.71 -4.08 9.48
N GLN A 100 17.11 -2.84 9.75
CA GLN A 100 16.54 -2.04 10.85
C GLN A 100 15.04 -1.79 10.65
N MET A 101 14.61 -1.50 9.41
CA MET A 101 13.19 -1.40 9.08
C MET A 101 12.47 -2.72 9.40
N GLN A 102 12.99 -3.85 8.92
CA GLN A 102 12.40 -5.18 9.18
C GLN A 102 12.31 -5.50 10.68
N GLN A 103 13.32 -5.14 11.48
CA GLN A 103 13.28 -5.28 12.94
C GLN A 103 12.13 -4.48 13.57
N PHE A 104 11.94 -3.22 13.13
CA PHE A 104 10.79 -2.43 13.57
C PHE A 104 9.46 -3.04 13.14
N VAL A 105 9.35 -3.53 11.90
CA VAL A 105 8.12 -4.18 11.40
C VAL A 105 7.78 -5.42 12.23
N TYR A 106 8.79 -6.21 12.58
CA TYR A 106 8.63 -7.37 13.44
C TYR A 106 8.12 -6.98 14.84
N TYR A 107 8.74 -5.97 15.47
CA TYR A 107 8.26 -5.41 16.72
C TYR A 107 6.81 -4.89 16.60
N PHE A 108 6.48 -4.13 15.56
CA PHE A 108 5.14 -3.59 15.31
C PHE A 108 4.11 -4.73 15.24
N GLY A 109 4.45 -5.81 14.52
CA GLY A 109 3.57 -6.97 14.41
C GLY A 109 3.32 -7.65 15.76
N GLN A 110 4.35 -7.81 16.60
CA GLN A 110 4.19 -8.39 17.94
C GLN A 110 3.42 -7.47 18.90
N ALA A 111 3.66 -6.16 18.82
CA ALA A 111 3.03 -5.16 19.67
C ALA A 111 1.53 -5.03 19.38
N THR A 112 1.13 -5.09 18.11
CA THR A 112 -0.27 -5.05 17.68
C THR A 112 -0.96 -6.42 17.74
N GLY A 113 -0.20 -7.51 17.88
CA GLY A 113 -0.73 -8.87 17.78
C GLY A 113 -1.03 -9.32 16.35
N ALA A 114 -0.59 -8.56 15.33
CA ALA A 114 -0.67 -8.97 13.93
C ALA A 114 0.19 -10.20 13.61
N ILE A 115 1.22 -10.48 14.43
CA ILE A 115 1.94 -11.75 14.47
C ILE A 115 2.06 -12.27 15.92
N PRO A 116 2.23 -13.59 16.11
CA PRO A 116 2.46 -14.15 17.44
C PRO A 116 3.72 -13.55 18.10
N LYS A 117 3.71 -13.46 19.43
CA LYS A 117 4.94 -13.20 20.20
C LYS A 117 5.76 -14.49 20.21
N GLU A 118 7.06 -14.39 19.95
CA GLU A 118 7.97 -15.50 20.19
C GLU A 118 8.02 -15.77 21.71
N GLU A 119 7.90 -17.05 22.08
CA GLU A 119 8.02 -17.54 23.47
C GLU A 119 9.46 -17.46 23.98
#